data_AF-A0A0F9KLP0-F1
#
_entry.id   AF-A0A0F9KLP0-F1
#
_cell.length_a   1.000
_cell.length_b   1.000
_cell.length_c   1.000
_cell.angle_alpha   90.00
_cell.angle_beta   90.00
_cell.angle_gamma   90.00
#
_symmetry.space_group_name_H-M   'P 1'
#
loop_
_entity.id
_entity.type
_entity.pdbx_description
1 polymer ?
#
loop_
_entity_poly.entity_id
_entity_poly.type
_entity_poly.pdbx_seq_one_letter_code
_entity_poly.pdbx_strand_id
1 'polypeptide(L)'
;MALYPNMVMWASGILVFQNQELEIDEPDNDADADTHAALAEKVGRLPMKLLDTRAADLTSRYIGKTFDLGETKIVFTEEMLLRAAAKYGHAVAHTVTMYRHLASVATGEFELEVSVDETDSPTSPGEHYFFANELKRLGVQWVSMAPRYVGRFEKGVDYIGDLDVFRASFAEHVAVMKALGPYKMSIHSGSDKFSIYPIVAELAGPYVHLKTAGTSYLEAVRAIAAIDPGLFREILNFARERYDEDKASYHVSADIAKVPPAETLADDQLAPIVDQFDTREALHVTFGSVLTADDGERFGQRILAALNQDEETHYTVLAKHIGRHLAPFVR
;
A
#
# COMPACT_ATOMS: atom_id res chain seq x y z
N MET A 1 29.91 13.74 -8.95
CA MET A 1 29.67 12.71 -7.92
C MET A 1 28.96 13.41 -6.76
N ALA A 2 27.65 13.62 -6.91
CA ALA A 2 26.79 14.23 -5.91
C ALA A 2 25.68 13.20 -5.63
N LEU A 3 25.63 12.72 -4.39
CA LEU A 3 24.64 11.78 -3.89
C LEU A 3 23.34 12.57 -3.64
N TYR A 4 22.23 12.09 -4.21
CA TYR A 4 20.90 12.64 -3.95
C TYR A 4 20.47 12.31 -2.51
N PRO A 5 19.81 13.22 -1.75
CA PRO A 5 19.64 13.05 -0.30
C PRO A 5 18.57 12.03 0.13
N ASN A 6 17.74 11.48 -0.77
CA ASN A 6 16.54 10.72 -0.38
C ASN A 6 16.49 9.31 -0.99
N MET A 7 17.54 8.51 -0.77
CA MET A 7 17.58 7.11 -1.19
C MET A 7 17.51 6.20 0.04
N VAL A 8 16.32 5.66 0.33
CA VAL A 8 16.16 4.61 1.36
C VAL A 8 16.29 3.25 0.67
N MET A 9 17.45 2.62 0.87
CA MET A 9 17.71 1.25 0.42
C MET A 9 17.13 0.29 1.46
N TRP A 10 16.01 -0.37 1.16
CA TRP A 10 15.56 -1.52 1.96
C TRP A 10 16.35 -2.75 1.51
N ALA A 11 16.80 -3.55 2.48
CA ALA A 11 17.68 -4.70 2.28
C ALA A 11 16.99 -5.85 1.53
N SER A 12 16.84 -5.71 0.20
CA SER A 12 16.57 -6.79 -0.75
C SER A 12 16.50 -6.28 -2.20
N GLY A 13 17.38 -5.36 -2.63
CA GLY A 13 17.50 -4.99 -4.06
C GLY A 13 16.25 -4.40 -4.73
N ILE A 14 15.19 -4.08 -3.97
CA ILE A 14 13.98 -3.44 -4.48
C ILE A 14 14.24 -1.94 -4.53
N LEU A 15 14.32 -1.38 -5.74
CA LEU A 15 14.27 0.06 -5.93
C LEU A 15 12.81 0.50 -5.80
N VAL A 16 12.44 1.05 -4.64
CA VAL A 16 11.14 1.70 -4.44
C VAL A 16 11.32 3.18 -4.78
N PHE A 17 10.71 3.64 -5.87
CA PHE A 17 10.53 5.08 -6.08
C PHE A 17 9.35 5.52 -5.20
N GLN A 18 9.64 6.03 -4.00
CA GLN A 18 8.72 6.89 -3.27
C GLN A 18 9.18 8.34 -3.50
N ASN A 19 8.49 9.02 -4.41
CA ASN A 19 8.88 10.36 -4.84
C ASN A 19 7.99 11.40 -4.14
N GLN A 20 8.57 12.17 -3.23
CA GLN A 20 8.07 13.51 -2.94
C GLN A 20 8.63 14.46 -4.01
N GLU A 21 7.77 15.29 -4.60
CA GLU A 21 8.11 16.47 -5.43
C GLU A 21 8.48 16.30 -6.92
N LEU A 22 7.85 15.34 -7.62
CA LEU A 22 7.54 15.55 -9.04
C LEU A 22 6.02 15.66 -9.13
N GLU A 23 5.47 16.59 -9.90
CA GLU A 23 4.05 16.53 -10.31
C GLU A 23 3.88 15.21 -11.08
N ILE A 24 3.55 14.14 -10.36
CA ILE A 24 3.18 12.86 -10.94
C ILE A 24 1.75 13.04 -11.41
N ASP A 25 1.46 12.58 -12.62
CA ASP A 25 0.06 12.41 -13.05
C ASP A 25 -0.55 11.24 -12.25
N GLU A 26 -0.90 11.51 -10.98
CA GLU A 26 -1.66 10.63 -10.11
C GLU A 26 -3.01 10.30 -10.75
N PRO A 27 -3.67 9.20 -10.35
CA PRO A 27 -5.03 8.96 -10.79
C PRO A 27 -5.92 10.15 -10.44
N ASP A 28 -6.73 10.60 -11.39
CA ASP A 28 -7.59 11.77 -11.21
C ASP A 28 -8.80 11.42 -10.32
N ASN A 29 -8.71 11.79 -9.04
CA ASN A 29 -9.72 11.49 -8.03
C ASN A 29 -11.08 12.17 -8.32
N ASP A 30 -11.11 13.29 -9.04
CA ASP A 30 -12.36 13.98 -9.38
C ASP A 30 -13.18 13.21 -10.43
N ALA A 31 -12.55 12.29 -11.16
CA ALA A 31 -13.17 11.52 -12.22
C ALA A 31 -14.40 10.74 -11.75
N ASP A 32 -14.52 10.37 -10.47
CA ASP A 32 -15.70 9.66 -9.95
C ASP A 32 -16.94 10.54 -9.78
N ALA A 33 -16.75 11.85 -9.56
CA ALA A 33 -17.83 12.82 -9.41
C ALA A 33 -18.17 13.54 -10.73
N ASP A 34 -17.30 13.42 -11.74
CA ASP A 34 -17.42 14.16 -12.99
C ASP A 34 -18.62 13.76 -13.85
N THR A 35 -19.15 14.76 -14.55
CA THR A 35 -20.16 14.57 -15.60
C THR A 35 -19.54 13.91 -16.84
N HIS A 36 -20.37 13.27 -17.66
CA HIS A 36 -19.94 12.69 -18.94
C HIS A 36 -19.15 13.68 -19.81
N ALA A 37 -19.60 14.94 -19.91
CA ALA A 37 -18.91 15.96 -20.69
C ALA A 37 -17.52 16.30 -20.14
N ALA A 38 -17.37 16.40 -18.81
CA ALA A 38 -16.09 16.63 -18.16
C ALA A 38 -15.13 15.45 -18.35
N LEU A 39 -15.63 14.21 -18.22
CA LEU A 39 -14.85 13.01 -18.51
C LEU A 39 -14.37 12.97 -19.96
N ALA A 40 -15.23 13.31 -20.93
CA ALA A 40 -14.86 13.36 -22.33
C ALA A 40 -13.78 14.42 -22.61
N GLU A 41 -13.84 15.57 -21.94
CA GLU A 41 -12.81 16.61 -22.01
C GLU A 41 -11.47 16.13 -21.44
N LYS A 42 -11.48 15.49 -20.27
CA LYS A 42 -10.29 14.88 -19.65
C LYS A 42 -9.66 13.82 -20.57
N VAL A 43 -10.48 12.90 -21.10
CA VAL A 43 -10.02 11.88 -22.05
C VAL A 43 -9.44 12.50 -23.32
N GLY A 44 -10.00 13.62 -23.79
CA GLY A 44 -9.48 14.37 -24.94
C GLY A 44 -8.09 14.97 -24.73
N ARG A 45 -7.65 15.12 -23.47
CA ARG A 45 -6.33 15.67 -23.09
C ARG A 45 -5.27 14.60 -22.80
N LEU A 46 -5.64 13.32 -22.80
CA LEU A 46 -4.69 12.23 -22.53
C LEU A 46 -3.50 12.27 -23.50
N PRO A 47 -2.31 11.83 -23.07
CA PRO A 47 -1.11 11.79 -23.91
C PRO A 47 -1.18 10.63 -24.93
N MET A 48 -2.04 10.77 -25.95
CA MET A 48 -2.37 9.75 -26.95
C MET A 48 -1.15 9.13 -27.63
N LYS A 49 -0.08 9.91 -27.84
CA LYS A 49 1.18 9.42 -28.41
C LYS A 49 1.91 8.46 -27.47
N LEU A 50 1.95 8.75 -26.16
CA LEU A 50 2.56 7.84 -25.18
C LEU A 50 1.73 6.57 -25.01
N LEU A 51 0.41 6.74 -25.05
CA LEU A 51 -0.57 5.65 -25.04
C LEU A 51 -0.66 4.90 -26.39
N ASP A 52 0.12 5.23 -27.42
CA ASP A 52 0.10 4.57 -28.73
C ASP A 52 -1.33 4.23 -29.22
N THR A 53 -2.20 5.24 -29.21
CA THR A 53 -3.62 5.09 -29.58
C THR A 53 -4.20 6.42 -30.09
N ARG A 54 -5.41 6.36 -30.66
CA ARG A 54 -6.26 7.53 -30.93
C ARG A 54 -7.56 7.37 -30.16
N ALA A 55 -8.25 8.46 -29.87
CA ALA A 55 -9.53 8.43 -29.14
C ALA A 55 -10.55 7.46 -29.77
N ALA A 56 -10.71 7.49 -31.10
CA ALA A 56 -11.63 6.58 -31.80
C ALA A 56 -11.24 5.10 -31.70
N ASP A 57 -9.93 4.80 -31.66
CA ASP A 57 -9.42 3.44 -31.51
C ASP A 57 -9.61 2.94 -30.07
N LEU A 58 -9.46 3.84 -29.07
CA LEU A 58 -9.76 3.55 -27.68
C LEU A 58 -11.23 3.15 -27.51
N THR A 59 -12.17 3.97 -28.01
CA THR A 59 -13.60 3.67 -27.98
C THR A 59 -13.91 2.33 -28.67
N SER A 60 -13.38 2.11 -29.87
CA SER A 60 -13.64 0.88 -30.65
C SER A 60 -13.08 -0.39 -29.99
N ARG A 61 -12.05 -0.26 -29.16
CA ARG A 61 -11.43 -1.38 -28.43
C ARG A 61 -12.30 -1.87 -27.27
N TYR A 62 -13.03 -0.98 -26.60
CA TYR A 62 -13.78 -1.31 -25.39
C TYR A 62 -15.30 -1.34 -25.60
N ILE A 63 -15.86 -0.36 -26.31
CA ILE A 63 -17.31 -0.21 -26.43
C ILE A 63 -17.89 -1.28 -27.34
N GLY A 64 -18.99 -1.89 -26.89
CA GLY A 64 -19.65 -2.99 -27.59
C GLY A 64 -18.85 -4.30 -27.58
N LYS A 65 -17.77 -4.37 -26.79
CA LYS A 65 -17.02 -5.60 -26.53
C LYS A 65 -17.44 -6.20 -25.19
N THR A 66 -17.29 -7.51 -25.10
CA THR A 66 -17.45 -8.28 -23.86
C THR A 66 -16.11 -8.94 -23.58
N PHE A 67 -15.59 -8.72 -22.39
CA PHE A 67 -14.33 -9.27 -21.92
C PHE A 67 -14.61 -10.39 -20.92
N ASP A 68 -14.16 -11.58 -21.27
CA ASP A 68 -14.35 -12.79 -20.46
C ASP A 68 -13.31 -12.83 -19.33
N LEU A 69 -13.77 -12.99 -18.08
CA LEU A 69 -12.95 -13.15 -16.89
C LEU A 69 -13.08 -14.56 -16.28
N GLY A 70 -13.61 -15.52 -17.05
CA GLY A 70 -13.94 -16.87 -16.61
C GLY A 70 -15.39 -16.96 -16.15
N GLU A 71 -15.64 -16.91 -14.84
CA GLU A 71 -17.00 -17.03 -14.29
C GLU A 71 -17.83 -15.74 -14.47
N THR A 72 -17.15 -14.61 -14.68
CA THR A 72 -17.76 -13.30 -14.87
C THR A 72 -17.28 -12.65 -16.17
N LYS A 73 -17.91 -11.54 -16.55
CA LYS A 73 -17.55 -10.78 -17.75
C LYS A 73 -17.66 -9.28 -17.48
N ILE A 74 -16.86 -8.50 -18.18
CA ILE A 74 -16.96 -7.03 -18.18
C ILE A 74 -17.50 -6.58 -19.54
N VAL A 75 -18.51 -5.72 -19.52
CA VAL A 75 -19.04 -5.02 -20.69
C VAL A 75 -18.86 -3.54 -20.44
N PHE A 76 -18.00 -2.89 -21.22
CA PHE A 76 -17.76 -1.45 -21.05
C PHE A 76 -18.91 -0.65 -21.66
N THR A 77 -19.58 0.12 -20.80
CA THR A 77 -20.39 1.26 -21.24
C THR A 77 -19.47 2.43 -21.59
N GLU A 78 -20.00 3.41 -22.32
CA GLU A 78 -19.27 4.64 -22.63
C GLU A 78 -18.82 5.36 -21.35
N GLU A 79 -19.71 5.47 -20.38
CA GLU A 79 -19.40 6.10 -19.09
C GLU A 79 -18.29 5.37 -18.34
N MET A 80 -18.35 4.04 -18.26
CA MET A 80 -17.29 3.25 -17.60
C MET A 80 -15.93 3.45 -18.28
N LEU A 81 -15.89 3.46 -19.61
CA LEU A 81 -14.65 3.69 -20.35
C LEU A 81 -14.12 5.09 -20.11
N LEU A 82 -14.98 6.12 -20.22
CA LEU A 82 -14.58 7.50 -20.03
C LEU A 82 -14.06 7.73 -18.61
N ARG A 83 -14.73 7.18 -17.59
CA ARG A 83 -14.31 7.29 -16.20
C ARG A 83 -12.96 6.61 -15.96
N ALA A 84 -12.80 5.36 -16.40
CA ALA A 84 -11.54 4.64 -16.27
C ALA A 84 -10.40 5.33 -17.03
N ALA A 85 -10.65 5.81 -18.25
CA ALA A 85 -9.64 6.49 -19.05
C ALA A 85 -9.26 7.87 -18.49
N ALA A 86 -10.23 8.65 -18.00
CA ALA A 86 -9.97 9.94 -17.35
C ALA A 86 -9.16 9.74 -16.07
N LYS A 87 -9.59 8.81 -15.22
CA LYS A 87 -8.94 8.52 -13.93
C LYS A 87 -7.54 7.96 -14.10
N TYR A 88 -7.35 7.00 -15.00
CA TYR A 88 -6.13 6.19 -15.04
C TYR A 88 -5.27 6.38 -16.29
N GLY A 89 -5.74 7.07 -17.32
CA GLY A 89 -5.04 7.17 -18.60
C GLY A 89 -3.65 7.80 -18.49
N HIS A 90 -3.50 8.82 -17.65
CA HIS A 90 -2.18 9.40 -17.39
C HIS A 90 -1.28 8.46 -16.57
N ALA A 91 -1.81 7.83 -15.53
CA ALA A 91 -1.06 6.84 -14.73
C ALA A 91 -0.54 5.67 -15.59
N VAL A 92 -1.33 5.21 -16.59
CA VAL A 92 -0.88 4.23 -17.59
C VAL A 92 0.29 4.79 -18.41
N ALA A 93 0.17 6.01 -18.95
CA ALA A 93 1.22 6.64 -19.74
C ALA A 93 2.52 6.84 -18.95
N HIS A 94 2.39 7.24 -17.68
CA HIS A 94 3.51 7.39 -16.76
C HIS A 94 4.20 6.04 -16.50
N THR A 95 3.43 5.00 -16.18
CA THR A 95 3.94 3.64 -15.96
C THR A 95 4.70 3.12 -17.18
N VAL A 96 4.17 3.33 -18.38
CA VAL A 96 4.82 2.94 -19.64
C VAL A 96 6.13 3.68 -19.85
N THR A 97 6.18 4.97 -19.51
CA THR A 97 7.39 5.80 -19.61
C THR A 97 8.46 5.29 -18.64
N MET A 98 8.10 5.03 -17.38
CA MET A 98 9.00 4.49 -16.38
C MET A 98 9.51 3.09 -16.76
N TYR A 99 8.62 2.20 -17.21
CA TYR A 99 9.00 0.86 -17.66
C TYR A 99 9.99 0.91 -18.84
N ARG A 100 9.71 1.72 -19.86
CA ARG A 100 10.61 1.88 -21.02
C ARG A 100 11.96 2.45 -20.61
N HIS A 101 11.96 3.41 -19.68
CA HIS A 101 13.21 3.96 -19.14
C HIS A 101 14.01 2.88 -18.41
N LEU A 102 13.40 2.17 -17.45
CA LEU A 102 14.03 1.07 -16.71
C LEU A 102 14.59 0.01 -17.67
N ALA A 103 13.79 -0.43 -18.65
CA ALA A 103 14.22 -1.40 -19.66
C ALA A 103 15.43 -0.92 -20.50
N SER A 104 15.64 0.39 -20.63
CA SER A 104 16.77 0.96 -21.37
C SER A 104 18.04 1.17 -20.54
N VAL A 105 17.91 1.33 -19.21
CA VAL A 105 19.05 1.69 -18.32
C VAL A 105 19.44 0.58 -17.37
N ALA A 106 18.54 -0.37 -17.10
CA ALA A 106 18.82 -1.48 -16.21
C ALA A 106 19.89 -2.40 -16.81
N THR A 107 20.91 -2.69 -16.02
CA THR A 107 22.01 -3.59 -16.40
C THR A 107 21.77 -5.05 -16.01
N GLY A 108 20.67 -5.32 -15.30
CA GLY A 108 20.22 -6.63 -14.86
C GLY A 108 18.69 -6.74 -14.84
N GLU A 109 18.19 -7.85 -14.29
CA GLU A 109 16.75 -8.05 -14.12
C GLU A 109 16.16 -7.02 -13.14
N PHE A 110 14.93 -6.59 -13.41
CA PHE A 110 14.16 -5.73 -12.53
C PHE A 110 12.73 -6.23 -12.42
N GLU A 111 12.12 -6.01 -11.26
CA GLU A 111 10.69 -6.23 -11.05
C GLU A 111 9.98 -4.88 -11.02
N LEU A 112 8.90 -4.75 -11.79
CA LEU A 112 8.01 -3.60 -11.72
C LEU A 112 6.75 -3.98 -10.96
N GLU A 113 6.49 -3.31 -9.85
CA GLU A 113 5.16 -3.26 -9.25
C GLU A 113 4.48 -1.95 -9.64
N VAL A 114 3.17 -1.99 -9.88
CA VAL A 114 2.36 -0.80 -10.10
C VAL A 114 1.37 -0.61 -8.95
N SER A 115 1.32 0.59 -8.39
CA SER A 115 0.43 0.94 -7.27
C SER A 115 -0.52 2.06 -7.67
N VAL A 116 -1.80 1.90 -7.34
CA VAL A 116 -2.85 2.92 -7.47
C VAL A 116 -3.81 2.84 -6.27
N ASP A 117 -3.29 2.47 -5.10
CA ASP A 117 -4.04 2.24 -3.86
C ASP A 117 -4.32 3.53 -3.05
N GLU A 118 -3.58 4.60 -3.33
CA GLU A 118 -3.71 5.91 -2.69
C GLU A 118 -4.66 6.87 -3.44
N THR A 119 -5.69 6.34 -4.12
CA THR A 119 -6.79 7.15 -4.69
C THR A 119 -7.84 7.49 -3.63
N ASP A 120 -8.75 8.43 -3.86
CA ASP A 120 -9.79 8.74 -2.88
C ASP A 120 -10.86 7.64 -2.80
N SER A 121 -11.24 7.10 -3.96
CA SER A 121 -12.27 6.08 -4.11
C SER A 121 -11.67 4.70 -4.45
N PRO A 122 -12.33 3.60 -4.06
CA PRO A 122 -11.91 2.25 -4.44
C PRO A 122 -11.83 2.08 -5.96
N THR A 123 -10.83 1.34 -6.42
CA THR A 123 -10.69 0.95 -7.82
C THR A 123 -11.80 -0.05 -8.16
N SER A 124 -12.59 0.24 -9.19
CA SER A 124 -13.59 -0.72 -9.70
C SER A 124 -12.93 -1.84 -10.53
N PRO A 125 -13.61 -2.98 -10.75
CA PRO A 125 -13.10 -4.03 -11.64
C PRO A 125 -12.91 -3.56 -13.09
N GLY A 126 -13.77 -2.65 -13.57
CA GLY A 126 -13.65 -2.04 -14.90
C GLY A 126 -12.41 -1.17 -15.03
N GLU A 127 -12.11 -0.37 -14.00
CA GLU A 127 -10.88 0.42 -13.93
C GLU A 127 -9.63 -0.45 -13.84
N HIS A 128 -9.63 -1.46 -12.98
CA HIS A 128 -8.53 -2.44 -12.91
C HIS A 128 -8.33 -3.12 -14.28
N TYR A 129 -9.41 -3.57 -14.93
CA TYR A 129 -9.32 -4.18 -16.26
C TYR A 129 -8.73 -3.22 -17.30
N PHE A 130 -9.25 -1.99 -17.37
CA PHE A 130 -8.74 -0.96 -18.28
C PHE A 130 -7.24 -0.73 -18.08
N PHE A 131 -6.82 -0.52 -16.83
CA PHE A 131 -5.42 -0.26 -16.48
C PHE A 131 -4.51 -1.40 -16.91
N ALA A 132 -4.80 -2.62 -16.45
CA ALA A 132 -3.98 -3.80 -16.75
C ALA A 132 -3.99 -4.14 -18.25
N ASN A 133 -5.13 -3.98 -18.94
CA ASN A 133 -5.22 -4.27 -20.36
C ASN A 133 -4.42 -3.27 -21.21
N GLU A 134 -4.44 -1.98 -20.87
CA GLU A 134 -3.62 -0.98 -21.56
C GLU A 134 -2.13 -1.18 -21.31
N LEU A 135 -1.72 -1.52 -20.08
CA LEU A 135 -0.32 -1.88 -19.80
C LEU A 135 0.13 -3.10 -20.63
N LYS A 136 -0.68 -4.17 -20.67
CA LYS A 136 -0.42 -5.36 -21.47
C LYS A 136 -0.30 -5.02 -22.95
N ARG A 137 -1.23 -4.22 -23.48
CA ARG A 137 -1.22 -3.78 -24.87
C ARG A 137 0.04 -2.99 -25.22
N LEU A 138 0.52 -2.17 -24.30
CA LEU A 138 1.71 -1.33 -24.46
C LEU A 138 3.02 -2.07 -24.18
N GLY A 139 2.96 -3.38 -23.90
CA GLY A 139 4.13 -4.24 -23.73
C GLY A 139 4.83 -4.09 -22.38
N VAL A 140 4.18 -3.47 -21.38
CA VAL A 140 4.73 -3.38 -20.03
C VAL A 140 4.73 -4.76 -19.39
N GLN A 141 5.81 -5.11 -18.69
CA GLN A 141 5.88 -6.31 -17.86
C GLN A 141 5.91 -5.88 -16.40
N TRP A 142 4.99 -6.40 -15.59
CA TRP A 142 4.89 -6.10 -14.16
C TRP A 142 4.63 -7.37 -13.37
N VAL A 143 5.14 -7.42 -12.14
CA VAL A 143 5.04 -8.60 -11.26
C VAL A 143 3.83 -8.52 -10.33
N SER A 144 3.36 -7.32 -10.03
CA SER A 144 2.23 -7.09 -9.13
C SER A 144 1.52 -5.77 -9.39
N MET A 145 0.24 -5.72 -9.02
CA MET A 145 -0.57 -4.50 -9.03
C MET A 145 -1.30 -4.35 -7.68
N ALA A 146 -1.27 -3.14 -7.12
CA ALA A 146 -2.03 -2.76 -5.93
C ALA A 146 -3.15 -1.79 -6.31
N PRO A 147 -4.40 -2.25 -6.49
CA PRO A 147 -5.56 -1.37 -6.58
C PRO A 147 -5.95 -0.83 -5.19
N ARG A 148 -6.78 0.21 -5.15
CA ARG A 148 -7.44 0.64 -3.91
C ARG A 148 -8.63 -0.27 -3.64
N TYR A 149 -8.52 -1.14 -2.64
CA TYR A 149 -9.62 -2.00 -2.23
C TYR A 149 -10.72 -1.24 -1.48
N VAL A 150 -11.91 -1.85 -1.43
CA VAL A 150 -13.01 -1.39 -0.57
C VAL A 150 -12.65 -1.49 0.92
N GLY A 151 -13.35 -0.71 1.74
CA GLY A 151 -13.08 -0.59 3.18
C GLY A 151 -11.85 0.27 3.47
N ARG A 152 -11.28 0.15 4.68
CA ARG A 152 -10.12 0.93 5.08
C ARG A 152 -8.97 0.05 5.56
N PHE A 153 -7.78 0.43 5.12
CA PHE A 153 -6.51 -0.25 5.41
C PHE A 153 -5.61 0.67 6.24
N GLU A 154 -6.08 1.04 7.43
CA GLU A 154 -5.35 1.93 8.35
C GLU A 154 -4.06 1.25 8.86
N LYS A 155 -3.07 2.04 9.28
CA LYS A 155 -1.71 1.55 9.56
C LYS A 155 -1.65 0.85 10.92
N GLY A 156 -1.07 -0.35 10.96
CA GLY A 156 -0.86 -1.08 12.22
C GLY A 156 -2.09 -1.78 12.79
N VAL A 157 -3.26 -1.70 12.15
CA VAL A 157 -4.50 -2.31 12.64
C VAL A 157 -5.14 -3.26 11.62
N ASP A 158 -6.14 -4.03 12.06
CA ASP A 158 -6.89 -4.91 11.16
C ASP A 158 -7.75 -4.12 10.16
N TYR A 159 -8.26 -4.81 9.14
CA TYR A 159 -9.16 -4.25 8.15
C TYR A 159 -10.43 -3.69 8.81
N ILE A 160 -10.86 -2.51 8.36
CA ILE A 160 -12.09 -1.87 8.83
C ILE A 160 -13.09 -1.80 7.68
N GLY A 161 -14.14 -2.63 7.77
CA GLY A 161 -15.22 -2.69 6.80
C GLY A 161 -15.98 -4.00 6.87
N ASP A 162 -16.86 -4.21 5.90
CA ASP A 162 -17.61 -5.47 5.76
C ASP A 162 -16.75 -6.50 5.01
N LEU A 163 -16.58 -7.69 5.59
CA LEU A 163 -15.75 -8.77 5.05
C LEU A 163 -16.38 -9.46 3.84
N ASP A 164 -17.72 -9.53 3.77
CA ASP A 164 -18.42 -10.11 2.63
C ASP A 164 -18.34 -9.17 1.42
N VAL A 165 -18.45 -7.86 1.66
CA VAL A 165 -18.23 -6.83 0.63
C VAL A 165 -16.79 -6.88 0.13
N PHE A 166 -15.80 -6.98 1.03
CA PHE A 166 -14.40 -7.15 0.64
C PHE A 166 -14.19 -8.42 -0.18
N ARG A 167 -14.72 -9.57 0.27
CA ARG A 167 -14.60 -10.85 -0.44
C ARG A 167 -15.16 -10.76 -1.86
N ALA A 168 -16.36 -10.20 -2.02
CA ALA A 168 -16.99 -10.06 -3.32
C ALA A 168 -16.17 -9.17 -4.25
N SER A 169 -15.76 -7.98 -3.80
CA SER A 169 -14.95 -7.04 -4.58
C SER A 169 -13.56 -7.61 -4.91
N PHE A 170 -12.88 -8.25 -3.94
CA PHE A 170 -11.58 -8.86 -4.15
C PHE A 170 -11.63 -10.01 -5.16
N ALA A 171 -12.70 -10.81 -5.16
CA ALA A 171 -12.90 -11.87 -6.14
C ALA A 171 -13.00 -11.33 -7.57
N GLU A 172 -13.64 -10.17 -7.79
CA GLU A 172 -13.70 -9.51 -9.09
C GLU A 172 -12.31 -9.03 -9.56
N HIS A 173 -11.51 -8.45 -8.66
CA HIS A 173 -10.13 -8.09 -8.99
C HIS A 173 -9.24 -9.30 -9.29
N VAL A 174 -9.42 -10.40 -8.56
CA VAL A 174 -8.73 -11.67 -8.83
C VAL A 174 -9.13 -12.21 -10.21
N ALA A 175 -10.40 -12.08 -10.62
CA ALA A 175 -10.85 -12.48 -11.94
C ALA A 175 -10.18 -11.66 -13.06
N VAL A 176 -10.06 -10.33 -12.87
CA VAL A 176 -9.29 -9.46 -13.77
C VAL A 176 -7.82 -9.88 -13.84
N MET A 177 -7.18 -10.11 -12.68
CA MET A 177 -5.79 -10.56 -12.61
C MET A 177 -5.56 -11.88 -13.34
N LYS A 178 -6.45 -12.86 -13.19
CA LYS A 178 -6.35 -14.16 -13.87
C LYS A 178 -6.53 -14.02 -15.39
N ALA A 179 -7.44 -13.15 -15.83
CA ALA A 179 -7.71 -12.94 -17.25
C ALA A 179 -6.58 -12.20 -17.98
N LEU A 180 -5.93 -11.25 -17.32
CA LEU A 180 -4.90 -10.40 -17.93
C LEU A 180 -3.46 -10.81 -17.59
N GLY A 181 -3.26 -11.56 -16.50
CA GLY A 181 -1.96 -11.98 -15.98
C GLY A 181 -1.54 -13.42 -16.32
N PRO A 182 -0.91 -14.16 -15.38
CA PRO A 182 -0.94 -13.86 -13.95
C PRO A 182 0.13 -12.85 -13.52
N TYR A 183 -0.30 -11.80 -12.82
CA TYR A 183 0.51 -10.95 -11.94
C TYR A 183 -0.02 -11.12 -10.51
N LYS A 184 0.71 -10.69 -9.49
CA LYS A 184 0.27 -10.81 -8.09
C LYS A 184 -0.69 -9.66 -7.71
N MET A 185 -1.72 -9.97 -6.93
CA MET A 185 -2.49 -8.96 -6.21
C MET A 185 -1.64 -8.44 -5.06
N SER A 186 -1.24 -7.17 -5.12
CA SER A 186 -0.47 -6.53 -4.06
C SER A 186 -1.39 -5.91 -3.02
N ILE A 187 -1.08 -6.15 -1.75
CA ILE A 187 -1.81 -5.64 -0.59
C ILE A 187 -0.87 -4.66 0.12
N HIS A 188 -1.08 -3.37 -0.15
CA HIS A 188 -0.44 -2.27 0.55
C HIS A 188 -1.12 -2.01 1.90
N SER A 189 -0.40 -1.36 2.81
CA SER A 189 -0.78 -1.29 4.23
C SER A 189 -1.16 -2.67 4.77
N GLY A 190 -0.48 -3.69 4.27
CA GLY A 190 -0.93 -5.07 4.34
C GLY A 190 -0.73 -5.70 5.70
N SER A 191 0.18 -5.17 6.53
CA SER A 191 0.38 -5.66 7.89
C SER A 191 -0.88 -5.53 8.75
N ASP A 192 -1.02 -6.47 9.67
CA ASP A 192 -2.06 -6.59 10.69
C ASP A 192 -3.49 -6.80 10.17
N LYS A 193 -3.69 -6.97 8.85
CA LYS A 193 -4.99 -7.23 8.22
C LYS A 193 -5.45 -8.69 8.36
N PHE A 194 -5.36 -9.23 9.57
CA PHE A 194 -5.57 -10.65 9.86
C PHE A 194 -6.93 -11.18 9.42
N SER A 195 -7.98 -10.37 9.53
CA SER A 195 -9.35 -10.76 9.14
C SER A 195 -9.51 -11.06 7.65
N ILE A 196 -8.74 -10.40 6.78
CA ILE A 196 -8.84 -10.57 5.32
C ILE A 196 -7.83 -11.56 4.75
N TYR A 197 -6.75 -11.91 5.46
CA TYR A 197 -5.74 -12.85 4.92
C TYR A 197 -6.32 -14.20 4.49
N PRO A 198 -7.25 -14.86 5.22
CA PRO A 198 -7.86 -16.10 4.76
C PRO A 198 -8.61 -15.94 3.43
N ILE A 199 -9.31 -14.80 3.25
CA ILE A 199 -10.03 -14.47 2.02
C ILE A 199 -9.04 -14.27 0.87
N VAL A 200 -7.98 -13.48 1.10
CA VAL A 200 -6.95 -13.20 0.10
C VAL A 200 -6.23 -14.48 -0.32
N ALA A 201 -5.80 -15.31 0.63
CA ALA A 201 -5.12 -16.57 0.37
C ALA A 201 -6.02 -17.58 -0.37
N GLU A 202 -7.30 -17.63 -0.04
CA GLU A 202 -8.26 -18.48 -0.74
C GLU A 202 -8.47 -18.07 -2.19
N LEU A 203 -8.73 -16.78 -2.44
CA LEU A 203 -9.14 -16.31 -3.75
C LEU A 203 -7.96 -16.15 -4.73
N ALA A 204 -6.86 -15.55 -4.27
CA ALA A 204 -5.68 -15.26 -5.09
C ALA A 204 -4.66 -16.41 -5.11
N GLY A 205 -4.72 -17.35 -4.16
CA GLY A 205 -3.79 -18.47 -4.08
C GLY A 205 -2.33 -18.00 -3.99
N PRO A 206 -1.41 -18.47 -4.85
CA PRO A 206 -0.01 -18.07 -4.81
C PRO A 206 0.24 -16.66 -5.38
N TYR A 207 -0.76 -16.02 -5.97
CA TYR A 207 -0.61 -14.73 -6.67
C TYR A 207 -0.86 -13.54 -5.73
N VAL A 208 -0.14 -13.50 -4.62
CA VAL A 208 -0.25 -12.46 -3.59
C VAL A 208 1.11 -11.81 -3.34
N HIS A 209 1.12 -10.49 -3.23
CA HIS A 209 2.26 -9.72 -2.71
C HIS A 209 1.77 -8.98 -1.46
N LEU A 210 2.16 -9.44 -0.27
CA LEU A 210 1.80 -8.77 0.99
C LEU A 210 2.93 -7.84 1.42
N LYS A 211 2.64 -6.53 1.54
CA LYS A 211 3.63 -5.55 2.01
C LYS A 211 3.47 -5.27 3.50
N THR A 212 4.58 -5.45 4.23
CA THR A 212 4.71 -5.08 5.64
C THR A 212 5.89 -4.13 5.80
N ALA A 213 5.78 -3.12 6.67
CA ALA A 213 6.89 -2.24 7.00
C ALA A 213 6.81 -1.79 8.46
N GLY A 214 5.88 -0.87 8.78
CA GLY A 214 5.79 -0.28 10.11
C GLY A 214 5.45 -1.26 11.23
N THR A 215 4.81 -2.40 10.95
CA THR A 215 4.64 -3.46 11.96
C THR A 215 5.97 -4.00 12.48
N SER A 216 7.02 -4.08 11.66
CA SER A 216 8.35 -4.51 12.13
C SER A 216 8.93 -3.51 13.13
N TYR A 217 8.70 -2.21 12.93
CA TYR A 217 9.05 -1.18 13.91
C TYR A 217 8.24 -1.32 15.20
N LEU A 218 6.93 -1.58 15.10
CA LEU A 218 6.08 -1.80 16.28
C LEU A 218 6.55 -3.00 17.10
N GLU A 219 6.98 -4.09 16.46
CA GLU A 219 7.49 -5.27 17.14
C GLU A 219 8.90 -5.04 17.73
N ALA A 220 9.72 -4.17 17.12
CA ALA A 220 10.95 -3.68 17.75
C ALA A 220 10.65 -2.85 19.01
N VAL A 221 9.70 -1.92 18.95
CA VAL A 221 9.25 -1.15 20.14
C VAL A 221 8.64 -2.07 21.20
N ARG A 222 7.91 -3.12 20.80
CA ARG A 222 7.41 -4.14 21.74
C ARG A 222 8.56 -4.89 22.43
N ALA A 223 9.63 -5.23 21.71
CA ALA A 223 10.80 -5.84 22.32
C ALA A 223 11.47 -4.90 23.34
N ILE A 224 11.53 -3.60 23.05
CA ILE A 224 12.01 -2.59 24.02
C ILE A 224 11.21 -2.63 25.33
N ALA A 225 9.89 -2.85 25.29
CA ALA A 225 9.09 -2.97 26.52
C ALA A 225 9.59 -4.07 27.47
N ALA A 226 10.22 -5.13 26.95
CA ALA A 226 10.80 -6.21 27.73
C ALA A 226 12.28 -5.96 28.11
N ILE A 227 13.04 -5.32 27.22
CA ILE A 227 14.49 -5.08 27.38
C ILE A 227 14.76 -3.86 28.28
N ASP A 228 14.08 -2.75 27.99
CA ASP A 228 14.18 -1.47 28.70
C ASP A 228 12.77 -0.85 28.86
N PRO A 229 12.03 -1.26 29.91
CA PRO A 229 10.72 -0.69 30.24
C PRO A 229 10.72 0.83 30.38
N GLY A 230 11.82 1.41 30.86
CA GLY A 230 11.97 2.85 31.03
C GLY A 230 11.96 3.57 29.68
N LEU A 231 12.80 3.11 28.75
CA LEU A 231 12.83 3.63 27.39
C LEU A 231 11.49 3.48 26.68
N PHE A 232 10.80 2.35 26.82
CA PHE A 232 9.46 2.17 26.24
C PHE A 232 8.48 3.23 26.75
N ARG A 233 8.47 3.50 28.07
CA ARG A 233 7.59 4.50 28.68
C ARG A 233 7.86 5.91 28.12
N GLU A 234 9.13 6.27 27.94
CA GLU A 234 9.51 7.54 27.32
C GLU A 234 9.00 7.63 25.88
N ILE A 235 9.17 6.56 25.08
CA ILE A 235 8.70 6.49 23.69
C ILE A 235 7.17 6.62 23.62
N LEU A 236 6.44 5.90 24.47
CA LEU A 236 4.97 5.94 24.49
C LEU A 236 4.45 7.35 24.80
N ASN A 237 5.00 8.02 25.81
CA ASN A 237 4.60 9.39 26.14
C ASN A 237 4.97 10.37 25.03
N PHE A 238 6.15 10.24 24.42
CA PHE A 238 6.54 11.08 23.30
C PHE A 238 5.64 10.87 22.07
N ALA A 239 5.32 9.63 21.73
CA ALA A 239 4.35 9.32 20.68
C ALA A 239 2.99 9.96 20.95
N ARG A 240 2.54 9.97 22.21
CA ARG A 240 1.28 10.62 22.58
C ARG A 240 1.29 12.12 22.33
N GLU A 241 2.39 12.78 22.62
CA GLU A 241 2.58 14.21 22.37
C GLU A 241 2.67 14.55 20.88
N ARG A 242 3.29 13.67 20.08
CA ARG A 242 3.53 13.88 18.64
C ARG A 242 2.36 13.50 17.74
N TYR A 243 1.46 12.63 18.21
CA TYR A 243 0.45 11.98 17.37
C TYR A 243 -0.37 12.95 16.50
N ASP A 244 -0.88 14.03 17.09
CA ASP A 244 -1.74 14.98 16.36
C ASP A 244 -1.03 15.69 15.21
N GLU A 245 0.29 15.88 15.31
CA GLU A 245 1.11 16.45 14.24
C GLU A 245 1.49 15.37 13.21
N ASP A 246 2.01 14.24 13.67
CA ASP A 246 2.60 13.21 12.81
C ASP A 246 1.54 12.45 11.98
N LYS A 247 0.30 12.35 12.48
CA LYS A 247 -0.79 11.69 11.75
C LYS A 247 -1.20 12.44 10.47
N ALA A 248 -0.79 13.70 10.27
CA ALA A 248 -1.19 14.50 9.10
C ALA A 248 -0.83 13.85 7.76
N SER A 249 0.18 12.97 7.74
CA SER A 249 0.62 12.22 6.55
C SER A 249 0.05 10.79 6.47
N TYR A 250 -0.88 10.43 7.36
CA TYR A 250 -1.45 9.08 7.47
C TYR A 250 -2.97 9.10 7.57
N HIS A 251 -3.62 8.14 6.90
CA HIS A 251 -5.02 7.85 7.12
C HIS A 251 -5.18 6.85 8.27
N VAL A 252 -5.36 7.37 9.49
CA VAL A 252 -5.52 6.63 10.76
C VAL A 252 -6.66 7.24 11.59
N SER A 253 -7.24 6.46 12.51
CA SER A 253 -8.41 6.87 13.30
C SER A 253 -8.25 6.79 14.81
N ALA A 254 -7.02 6.59 15.29
CA ALA A 254 -6.67 6.56 16.71
C ALA A 254 -7.22 7.76 17.46
N ASP A 255 -7.89 7.48 18.58
CA ASP A 255 -8.29 8.45 19.58
C ASP A 255 -7.21 8.53 20.66
N ILE A 256 -6.46 9.62 20.65
CA ILE A 256 -5.31 9.79 21.54
C ILE A 256 -5.71 9.79 23.02
N ALA A 257 -6.95 10.15 23.35
CA ALA A 257 -7.45 10.11 24.72
C ALA A 257 -7.55 8.68 25.27
N LYS A 258 -7.58 7.66 24.41
CA LYS A 258 -7.60 6.24 24.78
C LYS A 258 -6.20 5.65 24.95
N VAL A 259 -5.14 6.37 24.54
CA VAL A 259 -3.76 5.94 24.75
C VAL A 259 -3.33 6.33 26.17
N PRO A 260 -3.12 5.36 27.08
CA PRO A 260 -2.84 5.65 28.48
C PRO A 260 -1.47 6.34 28.64
N PRO A 261 -1.33 7.26 29.60
CA PRO A 261 -0.01 7.72 30.04
C PRO A 261 0.81 6.53 30.52
N ALA A 262 2.09 6.53 30.18
CA ALA A 262 2.95 5.40 30.47
C ALA A 262 3.00 5.08 31.98
N GLU A 263 2.91 6.09 32.85
CA GLU A 263 2.97 5.96 34.31
C GLU A 263 1.80 5.16 34.90
N THR A 264 0.69 5.05 34.17
CA THR A 264 -0.49 4.30 34.61
C THR A 264 -0.40 2.80 34.33
N LEU A 265 0.61 2.38 33.55
CA LEU A 265 0.82 0.99 33.17
C LEU A 265 1.85 0.32 34.09
N ALA A 266 1.54 -0.89 34.56
CA ALA A 266 2.54 -1.78 35.15
C ALA A 266 3.48 -2.33 34.06
N ASP A 267 4.67 -2.81 34.45
CA ASP A 267 5.68 -3.30 33.50
C ASP A 267 5.16 -4.45 32.62
N ASP A 268 4.35 -5.35 33.20
CA ASP A 268 3.74 -6.47 32.49
C ASP A 268 2.64 -6.04 31.50
N GLN A 269 2.22 -4.78 31.52
CA GLN A 269 1.25 -4.20 30.58
C GLN A 269 1.89 -3.45 29.41
N LEU A 270 3.20 -3.18 29.45
CA LEU A 270 3.89 -2.37 28.43
C LEU A 270 3.94 -3.08 27.07
N ALA A 271 4.38 -4.33 27.01
CA ALA A 271 4.37 -5.08 25.75
C ALA A 271 2.95 -5.33 25.21
N PRO A 272 1.96 -5.72 26.04
CA PRO A 272 0.58 -5.89 25.60
C PRO A 272 -0.13 -4.62 25.10
N ILE A 273 0.23 -3.42 25.60
CA ILE A 273 -0.44 -2.18 25.16
C ILE A 273 -0.22 -1.90 23.66
N VAL A 274 0.85 -2.45 23.06
CA VAL A 274 1.14 -2.34 21.63
C VAL A 274 0.09 -3.04 20.75
N ASP A 275 -0.76 -3.91 21.31
CA ASP A 275 -1.90 -4.52 20.60
C ASP A 275 -3.19 -3.68 20.68
N GLN A 276 -3.23 -2.66 21.55
CA GLN A 276 -4.39 -1.79 21.68
C GLN A 276 -4.46 -0.86 20.47
N PHE A 277 -5.63 -0.81 19.82
CA PHE A 277 -5.86 -0.11 18.54
C PHE A 277 -5.22 1.28 18.51
N ASP A 278 -5.60 2.16 19.43
CA ASP A 278 -5.19 3.56 19.38
C ASP A 278 -3.68 3.73 19.68
N THR A 279 -3.15 2.94 20.60
CA THR A 279 -1.73 2.92 20.96
C THR A 279 -0.89 2.43 19.81
N ARG A 280 -1.33 1.38 19.12
CA ARG A 280 -0.62 0.77 18.00
C ARG A 280 -0.52 1.74 16.84
N GLU A 281 -1.61 2.43 16.49
CA GLU A 281 -1.59 3.48 15.47
C GLU A 281 -0.71 4.66 15.90
N ALA A 282 -0.84 5.15 17.13
CA ALA A 282 -0.05 6.27 17.64
C ALA A 282 1.45 5.98 17.54
N LEU A 283 1.89 4.83 18.06
CA LEU A 283 3.29 4.40 17.93
C LEU A 283 3.71 4.25 16.47
N HIS A 284 2.85 3.70 15.61
CA HIS A 284 3.17 3.47 14.21
C HIS A 284 3.45 4.77 13.47
N VAL A 285 2.59 5.77 13.58
CA VAL A 285 2.70 7.00 12.76
C VAL A 285 3.80 7.93 13.28
N THR A 286 4.14 7.86 14.57
CA THR A 286 5.18 8.71 15.16
C THR A 286 6.60 8.15 15.02
N PHE A 287 6.80 7.05 14.29
CA PHE A 287 8.12 6.40 14.19
C PHE A 287 9.21 7.37 13.69
N GLY A 288 8.86 8.26 12.75
CA GLY A 288 9.79 9.27 12.22
C GLY A 288 10.28 10.18 13.33
N SER A 289 9.37 10.84 14.04
CA SER A 289 9.71 11.70 15.18
C SER A 289 10.46 10.97 16.27
N VAL A 290 10.08 9.72 16.59
CA VAL A 290 10.79 8.92 17.61
C VAL A 290 12.23 8.67 17.18
N LEU A 291 12.45 8.18 15.96
CA LEU A 291 13.78 7.78 15.50
C LEU A 291 14.72 8.97 15.26
N THR A 292 14.19 10.16 14.98
CA THR A 292 14.99 11.36 14.70
C THR A 292 15.02 12.36 15.86
N ALA A 293 14.35 12.10 16.98
CA ALA A 293 14.35 13.00 18.13
C ALA A 293 15.78 13.26 18.62
N ASP A 294 16.15 14.54 18.71
CA ASP A 294 17.49 15.02 19.06
C ASP A 294 18.58 14.36 18.20
N ASP A 295 18.44 14.42 16.87
CA ASP A 295 19.30 13.76 15.88
C ASP A 295 19.44 12.24 16.11
N GLY A 296 18.40 11.64 16.71
CA GLY A 296 18.31 10.23 17.07
C GLY A 296 18.94 9.87 18.41
N GLU A 297 19.61 10.80 19.11
CA GLU A 297 20.24 10.54 20.41
C GLU A 297 19.20 10.19 21.49
N ARG A 298 18.03 10.82 21.44
CA ARG A 298 17.01 10.66 22.49
C ARG A 298 16.39 9.26 22.52
N PHE A 299 16.10 8.69 21.35
CA PHE A 299 15.46 7.38 21.25
C PHE A 299 16.11 6.47 20.20
N GLY A 300 16.30 6.91 18.96
CA GLY A 300 16.76 6.06 17.85
C GLY A 300 18.03 5.26 18.17
N GLN A 301 19.07 5.91 18.69
CA GLN A 301 20.32 5.27 19.08
C GLN A 301 20.14 4.32 20.29
N ARG A 302 19.30 4.70 21.26
CA ARG A 302 19.00 3.88 22.46
C ARG A 302 18.19 2.63 22.10
N ILE A 303 17.21 2.77 21.20
CA ILE A 303 16.44 1.64 20.63
C ILE A 303 17.42 0.67 19.97
N LEU A 304 18.28 1.16 19.07
CA LEU A 304 19.24 0.31 18.38
C LEU A 304 20.22 -0.38 19.35
N ALA A 305 20.72 0.33 20.35
CA ALA A 305 21.60 -0.23 21.37
C ALA A 305 20.91 -1.34 22.19
N ALA A 306 19.67 -1.12 22.63
CA ALA A 306 18.88 -2.09 23.39
C ALA A 306 18.57 -3.35 22.55
N LEU A 307 18.17 -3.18 21.28
CA LEU A 307 17.91 -4.31 20.38
C LEU A 307 19.19 -5.11 20.07
N ASN A 308 20.34 -4.44 19.93
CA ASN A 308 21.63 -5.13 19.73
C ASN A 308 22.10 -5.87 21.00
N GLN A 309 21.71 -5.40 22.18
CA GLN A 309 22.05 -6.06 23.44
C GLN A 309 21.26 -7.37 23.64
N ASP A 310 20.02 -7.43 23.16
CA ASP A 310 19.15 -8.62 23.22
C ASP A 310 18.41 -8.84 21.89
N GLU A 311 19.21 -9.21 20.88
CA GLU A 311 18.74 -9.44 19.50
C GLU A 311 17.77 -10.63 19.42
N GLU A 312 17.96 -11.64 20.27
CA GLU A 312 17.11 -12.83 20.36
C GLU A 312 15.68 -12.50 20.80
N THR A 313 15.51 -11.58 21.76
CA THR A 313 14.18 -11.10 22.15
C THR A 313 13.48 -10.41 20.97
N HIS A 314 14.19 -9.53 20.25
CA HIS A 314 13.64 -8.86 19.07
C HIS A 314 13.22 -9.87 17.98
N TYR A 315 14.10 -10.81 17.64
CA TYR A 315 13.80 -11.82 16.62
C TYR A 315 12.68 -12.76 17.03
N THR A 316 12.59 -13.14 18.30
CA THR A 316 11.49 -13.97 18.81
C THR A 316 10.14 -13.26 18.64
N VAL A 317 10.08 -11.97 19.00
CA VAL A 317 8.86 -11.16 18.85
C VAL A 317 8.50 -10.99 17.38
N LEU A 318 9.46 -10.59 16.54
CA LEU A 318 9.25 -10.36 15.11
C LEU A 318 8.84 -11.65 14.38
N ALA A 319 9.55 -12.76 14.63
CA ALA A 319 9.26 -14.05 13.99
C ALA A 319 7.87 -14.57 14.36
N LYS A 320 7.44 -14.41 15.62
CA LYS A 320 6.08 -14.73 16.05
C LYS A 320 5.05 -13.90 15.29
N HIS A 321 5.29 -12.59 15.17
CA HIS A 321 4.34 -11.66 14.56
C HIS A 321 4.24 -11.85 13.04
N ILE A 322 5.37 -11.91 12.33
CA ILE A 322 5.42 -12.17 10.89
C ILE A 322 4.97 -13.62 10.58
N GLY A 323 5.29 -14.59 11.44
CA GLY A 323 4.78 -15.96 11.31
C GLY A 323 3.25 -16.00 11.29
N ARG A 324 2.58 -15.19 12.11
CA ARG A 324 1.12 -15.03 12.08
C ARG A 324 0.61 -14.44 10.77
N HIS A 325 1.36 -13.53 10.14
CA HIS A 325 1.01 -12.96 8.83
C HIS A 325 1.10 -14.01 7.72
N LEU A 326 2.13 -14.85 7.77
CA LEU A 326 2.37 -15.88 6.75
C LEU A 326 1.45 -17.09 6.89
N ALA A 327 0.99 -17.40 8.11
CA ALA A 327 0.23 -18.62 8.40
C ALA A 327 -0.97 -18.89 7.45
N PRO A 328 -1.79 -17.90 7.05
CA PRO A 328 -2.89 -18.13 6.10
C PRO A 328 -2.43 -18.49 4.67
N PHE A 329 -1.19 -18.17 4.30
CA PHE A 329 -0.63 -18.35 2.96
C PHE A 329 0.23 -19.62 2.82
N VAL A 330 0.61 -20.25 3.95
CA VAL A 330 1.32 -21.52 3.96
C VAL A 330 0.28 -22.65 3.81
N ARG A 331 0.16 -23.17 2.59
CA ARG A 331 -0.60 -24.40 2.27
C ARG A 331 0.35 -25.48 1.81
#